data_AF-A0A4V2JF92-F1
#
_entry.id   AF-A0A4V2JF92-F1
#
_cell.length_a   1.000
_cell.length_b   1.000
_cell.length_c   1.000
_cell.angle_alpha   90.00
_cell.angle_beta   90.00
_cell.angle_gamma   90.00
#
_symmetry.space_group_name_H-M   'P 1'
#
loop_
_entity.id
_entity.type
_entity.pdbx_description
1 polymer ?
#
loop_
_entity_poly.entity_id
_entity_poly.type
_entity_poly.pdbx_seq_one_letter_code
_entity_poly.pdbx_strand_id
1 'polypeptide(L)'
;MTHREIVDTDFDLRSDLRGGKDPDRFSPTLRKYHRILWSKALPGGAMFTLTETFPLGYLKHDSKLGLFKVSSDAIIRTFKKHSRMRHVIGQIPEAEQEAFSRRGYSIGGMMIFPRNRIGNKHTINQARGTNKKIEDRFDLTLEAIRRHYQGGVSPLTDVLARYSDFFDLFVDFQSYVDFFYLQDLVEDDYASVKFFAPFDDFRTSALIPDIESYKKYRALTLDFVNARNERIGREHGSVNE
;
A
#
# COMPACT_ATOMS: atom_id res chain seq x y z
N MET A 1 -10.41 21.79 23.57
CA MET A 1 -9.44 21.77 22.45
C MET A 1 -9.19 20.32 22.10
N THR A 2 -9.80 19.80 21.05
CA THR A 2 -9.50 18.46 20.55
C THR A 2 -8.11 18.49 19.93
N HIS A 3 -7.12 17.87 20.57
CA HIS A 3 -5.82 17.63 19.95
C HIS A 3 -6.06 16.85 18.66
N ARG A 4 -5.87 17.48 17.50
CA ARG A 4 -5.83 16.77 16.21
C ARG A 4 -4.68 15.78 16.31
N GLU A 5 -4.96 14.48 16.21
CA GLU A 5 -3.89 13.49 16.17
C GLU A 5 -3.12 13.69 14.85
N ILE A 6 -1.81 13.95 14.94
CA ILE A 6 -0.97 14.33 13.79
C ILE A 6 -0.25 13.10 13.22
N VAL A 7 -0.13 13.07 11.89
CA VAL A 7 0.69 12.11 11.15
C VAL A 7 1.98 12.80 10.67
N ASP A 8 3.13 12.37 11.20
CA ASP A 8 4.44 12.76 10.69
C ASP A 8 4.82 11.85 9.51
N THR A 9 4.84 12.43 8.31
CA THR A 9 5.11 11.74 7.04
C THR A 9 6.59 11.48 6.78
N ASP A 10 7.50 12.10 7.54
CA ASP A 10 8.94 11.84 7.47
C ASP A 10 9.41 10.78 8.48
N PHE A 11 8.52 10.34 9.36
CA PHE A 11 8.79 9.29 10.33
C PHE A 11 9.11 7.95 9.63
N ASP A 12 10.29 7.40 9.89
CA ASP A 12 10.64 6.04 9.49
C ASP A 12 10.01 5.03 10.45
N LEU A 13 9.02 4.29 9.97
CA LEU A 13 8.22 3.35 10.77
C LEU A 13 9.03 2.18 11.36
N ARG A 14 10.28 2.02 10.95
CA ARG A 14 11.22 1.04 11.53
C ARG A 14 11.89 1.57 12.80
N SER A 15 11.89 2.89 13.00
CA SER A 15 12.67 3.55 14.06
C SER A 15 12.13 3.34 15.48
N ASP A 16 10.83 3.04 15.62
CA ASP A 16 10.22 2.69 16.91
C ASP A 16 10.36 1.20 17.28
N LEU A 17 11.15 0.45 16.49
CA LEU A 17 11.35 -0.99 16.67
C LEU A 17 12.78 -1.31 17.09
N ARG A 18 12.91 -2.29 17.98
CA ARG A 18 14.20 -2.89 18.33
C ARG A 18 14.42 -4.17 17.54
N GLY A 19 15.67 -4.40 17.11
CA GLY A 19 16.12 -5.68 16.55
C GLY A 19 15.60 -6.01 15.15
N GLY A 20 15.28 -5.00 14.33
CA GLY A 20 14.85 -5.22 12.94
C GLY A 20 13.52 -5.96 12.80
N LYS A 21 12.66 -5.87 13.82
CA LYS A 21 11.31 -6.43 13.78
C LYS A 21 10.51 -5.83 12.61
N ASP A 22 9.55 -6.62 12.14
CA ASP A 22 8.64 -6.22 11.08
C ASP A 22 7.71 -5.09 11.55
N PRO A 23 7.75 -3.88 10.95
CA PRO A 23 6.90 -2.77 11.34
C PRO A 23 5.41 -3.08 11.19
N ASP A 24 5.02 -3.84 10.17
CA ASP A 24 3.60 -4.16 9.92
C ASP A 24 2.96 -4.90 11.09
N ARG A 25 3.78 -5.65 11.84
CA ARG A 25 3.35 -6.37 13.03
C ARG A 25 3.57 -5.60 14.32
N PHE A 26 4.68 -4.87 14.44
CA PHE A 26 5.16 -4.40 15.74
C PHE A 26 5.09 -2.90 15.95
N SER A 27 5.07 -2.06 14.91
CA SER A 27 5.17 -0.61 15.06
C SER A 27 3.88 -0.02 15.66
N PRO A 28 3.91 0.52 16.90
CA PRO A 28 2.76 1.25 17.45
C PRO A 28 2.46 2.52 16.66
N THR A 29 3.48 3.18 16.10
CA THR A 29 3.31 4.40 15.30
C THR A 29 2.56 4.09 14.01
N LEU A 30 2.92 3.01 13.31
CA LEU A 30 2.21 2.57 12.10
C LEU A 30 0.73 2.32 12.36
N ARG A 31 0.43 1.61 13.46
CA ARG A 31 -0.96 1.32 13.85
C ARG A 31 -1.74 2.60 14.17
N LYS A 32 -1.13 3.52 14.91
CA LYS A 32 -1.72 4.82 15.21
C LYS A 32 -2.02 5.59 13.91
N TYR A 33 -1.07 5.67 12.99
CA TYR A 33 -1.26 6.37 11.72
C TYR A 33 -2.35 5.75 10.86
N HIS A 34 -2.40 4.42 10.73
CA HIS A 34 -3.51 3.76 10.04
C HIS A 34 -4.87 4.04 10.68
N ARG A 35 -4.94 4.07 12.01
CA ARG A 35 -6.17 4.42 12.72
C ARG A 35 -6.61 5.84 12.39
N ILE A 36 -5.69 6.81 12.39
CA ILE A 36 -5.98 8.22 12.08
C ILE A 36 -6.45 8.36 10.62
N LEU A 37 -5.69 7.82 9.67
CA LEU A 37 -5.91 8.04 8.25
C LEU A 37 -7.16 7.33 7.72
N TRP A 38 -7.40 6.11 8.19
CA TRP A 38 -8.42 5.24 7.60
C TRP A 38 -9.71 5.20 8.41
N SER A 39 -9.76 5.83 9.60
CA SER A 39 -11.01 6.07 10.33
C SER A 39 -11.74 7.30 9.81
N LYS A 40 -12.25 7.22 8.58
CA LYS A 40 -12.97 8.32 7.92
C LYS A 40 -14.25 7.84 7.24
N ALA A 41 -15.02 8.79 6.72
CA ALA A 41 -16.25 8.49 5.99
C ALA A 41 -15.93 7.68 4.72
N LEU A 42 -16.70 6.63 4.50
CA LEU A 42 -16.73 5.90 3.24
C LEU A 42 -17.56 6.69 2.21
N PRO A 43 -17.40 6.40 0.91
CA PRO A 43 -18.21 6.98 -0.15
C PRO A 43 -19.72 6.81 0.07
N GLY A 44 -20.13 5.69 0.68
CA GLY A 44 -21.52 5.45 1.10
C GLY A 44 -21.98 6.24 2.34
N GLY A 45 -21.17 7.17 2.87
CA GLY A 45 -21.47 8.06 4.00
C GLY A 45 -21.27 7.46 5.39
N ALA A 46 -21.17 6.13 5.53
CA ALA A 46 -20.91 5.48 6.80
C ALA A 46 -19.44 5.63 7.23
N MET A 47 -19.17 5.70 8.54
CA MET A 47 -17.82 5.84 9.08
C MET A 47 -17.09 4.50 9.14
N PHE A 48 -15.89 4.41 8.55
CA PHE A 48 -15.01 3.24 8.65
C PHE A 48 -14.09 3.30 9.88
N THR A 49 -14.65 3.37 11.07
CA THR A 49 -13.84 3.47 12.30
C THR A 49 -12.98 2.22 12.50
N LEU A 50 -11.66 2.42 12.66
CA LEU A 50 -10.72 1.37 13.04
C LEU A 50 -10.48 1.39 14.55
N THR A 51 -10.54 0.21 15.15
CA THR A 51 -10.28 0.00 16.57
C THR A 51 -9.19 -1.04 16.76
N GLU A 52 -8.41 -0.89 17.83
CA GLU A 52 -7.37 -1.85 18.18
C GLU A 52 -7.96 -3.09 18.84
N THR A 53 -7.39 -4.25 18.53
CA THR A 53 -7.73 -5.51 19.18
C THR A 53 -6.67 -5.89 20.20
N PHE A 54 -7.09 -6.30 21.39
CA PHE A 54 -6.21 -6.87 22.40
C PHE A 54 -6.26 -8.41 22.34
N PRO A 55 -5.17 -9.12 22.65
CA PRO A 55 -3.84 -8.62 23.05
C PRO A 55 -2.86 -8.41 21.88
N LEU A 56 -3.27 -8.71 20.63
CA LEU A 56 -2.36 -8.80 19.48
C LEU A 56 -2.18 -7.48 18.70
N GLY A 57 -2.90 -6.42 19.07
CA GLY A 57 -2.71 -5.07 18.57
C GLY A 57 -3.08 -4.86 17.10
N TYR A 58 -3.83 -5.73 16.42
CA TYR A 58 -4.23 -5.45 15.03
C TYR A 58 -5.47 -4.55 14.98
N LEU A 59 -5.65 -3.85 13.86
CA LEU A 59 -6.81 -2.99 13.63
C LEU A 59 -7.99 -3.80 13.09
N LYS A 60 -9.19 -3.46 13.55
CA LYS A 60 -10.44 -3.95 12.99
C LYS A 60 -11.47 -2.84 12.80
N HIS A 61 -12.30 -3.00 11.78
CA HIS A 61 -13.61 -2.36 11.66
C HIS A 61 -14.70 -3.38 12.02
N ASP A 62 -15.71 -2.96 12.74
CA ASP A 62 -16.81 -3.82 13.20
C ASP A 62 -18.10 -2.98 13.26
N SER A 63 -18.95 -3.12 12.25
CA SER A 63 -20.21 -2.38 12.14
C SER A 63 -21.25 -3.16 11.33
N LYS A 64 -22.39 -2.53 11.04
CA LYS A 64 -23.41 -3.08 10.13
C LYS A 64 -22.88 -3.32 8.71
N LEU A 65 -21.78 -2.68 8.32
CA LEU A 65 -21.11 -2.89 7.03
C LEU A 65 -20.31 -4.20 7.00
N GLY A 66 -19.99 -4.78 8.17
CA GLY A 66 -19.21 -6.00 8.29
C GLY A 66 -18.08 -5.91 9.31
N LEU A 67 -17.39 -7.04 9.47
CA LEU A 67 -16.22 -7.19 10.33
C LEU A 67 -14.96 -7.33 9.47
N PHE A 68 -14.15 -6.28 9.39
CA PHE A 68 -12.91 -6.27 8.62
C PHE A 68 -11.72 -6.21 9.57
N LYS A 69 -10.96 -7.31 9.65
CA LYS A 69 -9.65 -7.32 10.30
C LYS A 69 -8.64 -6.93 9.25
N VAL A 70 -7.84 -5.90 9.50
CA VAL A 70 -6.86 -5.39 8.53
C VAL A 70 -5.44 -5.52 9.05
N SER A 71 -4.49 -5.62 8.12
CA SER A 71 -3.06 -5.54 8.39
C SER A 71 -2.39 -4.59 7.42
N SER A 72 -1.36 -3.89 7.90
CA SER A 72 -0.45 -3.12 7.07
C SER A 72 0.38 -4.02 6.16
N ASP A 73 0.84 -3.46 5.05
CA ASP A 73 1.95 -3.96 4.24
C ASP A 73 2.55 -2.82 3.44
N ALA A 74 3.84 -2.92 3.14
CA ALA A 74 4.51 -1.96 2.28
C ALA A 74 3.98 -2.04 0.84
N ILE A 75 3.84 -0.89 0.20
CA ILE A 75 3.48 -0.77 -1.22
C ILE A 75 4.65 -0.28 -2.08
N ILE A 76 5.83 -0.15 -1.47
CA ILE A 76 7.07 0.26 -2.11
C ILE A 76 8.00 -0.95 -2.20
N ARG A 77 8.09 -1.54 -3.39
CA ARG A 77 8.95 -2.70 -3.64
C ARG A 77 10.36 -2.25 -4.03
N THR A 78 11.30 -2.36 -3.10
CA THR A 78 12.71 -1.99 -3.32
C THR A 78 13.54 -3.08 -3.99
N PHE A 79 13.05 -4.32 -4.04
CA PHE A 79 13.79 -5.51 -4.50
C PHE A 79 15.12 -5.80 -3.75
N LYS A 80 15.48 -5.06 -2.70
CA LYS A 80 16.75 -5.19 -1.94
C LYS A 80 17.06 -6.61 -1.49
N LYS A 81 16.03 -7.35 -1.04
CA LYS A 81 16.16 -8.74 -0.55
C LYS A 81 15.77 -9.79 -1.61
N HIS A 82 15.47 -9.38 -2.84
CA HIS A 82 14.97 -10.29 -3.88
C HIS A 82 16.12 -10.97 -4.63
N SER A 83 16.27 -12.28 -4.47
CA SER A 83 17.42 -13.04 -4.97
C SER A 83 17.65 -12.88 -6.47
N ARG A 84 16.59 -12.89 -7.29
CA ARG A 84 16.69 -12.72 -8.75
C ARG A 84 17.06 -11.31 -9.18
N MET A 85 16.92 -10.32 -8.30
CA MET A 85 17.26 -8.91 -8.57
C MET A 85 18.67 -8.54 -8.11
N ARG A 86 19.42 -9.46 -7.49
CA ARG A 86 20.77 -9.19 -6.96
C ARG A 86 21.72 -8.59 -8.01
N HIS A 87 21.62 -9.05 -9.26
CA HIS A 87 22.46 -8.56 -10.36
C HIS A 87 22.19 -7.10 -10.75
N VAL A 88 20.98 -6.59 -10.47
CA VAL A 88 20.61 -5.18 -10.67
C VAL A 88 20.90 -4.37 -9.42
N ILE A 89 20.35 -4.80 -8.28
CA ILE A 89 20.43 -4.03 -7.02
C ILE A 89 21.86 -3.95 -6.50
N GLY A 90 22.68 -4.98 -6.71
CA GLY A 90 24.08 -4.99 -6.30
C GLY A 90 24.96 -3.94 -6.97
N GLN A 91 24.47 -3.28 -8.04
CA GLN A 91 25.16 -2.18 -8.71
C GLN A 91 24.89 -0.81 -8.06
N ILE A 92 23.98 -0.74 -7.09
CA ILE A 92 23.55 0.51 -6.46
C ILE A 92 24.24 0.65 -5.10
N PRO A 93 24.82 1.82 -4.77
CA PRO A 93 25.41 2.04 -3.46
C PRO A 93 24.43 1.74 -2.31
N GLU A 94 24.90 1.09 -1.25
CA GLU A 94 24.05 0.69 -0.12
C GLU A 94 23.32 1.89 0.52
N ALA A 95 23.99 3.04 0.61
CA ALA A 95 23.39 4.28 1.11
C ALA A 95 22.17 4.72 0.27
N GLU A 96 22.22 4.57 -1.05
CA GLU A 96 21.09 4.88 -1.93
C GLU A 96 19.95 3.87 -1.80
N GLN A 97 20.28 2.58 -1.64
CA GLN A 97 19.29 1.53 -1.37
C GLN A 97 18.58 1.76 -0.03
N GLU A 98 19.32 2.21 0.99
CA GLU A 98 18.78 2.50 2.30
C GLU A 98 17.95 3.78 2.30
N ALA A 99 18.36 4.83 1.58
CA ALA A 99 17.56 6.03 1.38
C ALA A 99 16.21 5.71 0.70
N PHE A 100 16.21 4.84 -0.31
CA PHE A 100 14.97 4.38 -0.94
C PHE A 100 14.11 3.56 0.03
N SER A 101 14.72 2.64 0.78
CA SER A 101 14.02 1.84 1.78
C SER A 101 13.38 2.74 2.84
N ARG A 102 14.11 3.70 3.41
CA ARG A 102 13.61 4.66 4.39
C ARG A 102 12.38 5.41 3.89
N ARG A 103 12.40 5.91 2.65
CA ARG A 103 11.22 6.56 2.05
C ARG A 103 10.04 5.60 1.89
N GLY A 104 10.30 4.35 1.51
CA GLY A 104 9.28 3.30 1.47
C GLY A 104 8.69 2.90 2.82
N TYR A 105 9.37 3.21 3.93
CA TYR A 105 8.89 3.01 5.30
C TYR A 105 8.32 4.29 5.95
N SER A 106 8.00 5.31 5.15
CA SER A 106 7.06 6.36 5.58
C SER A 106 5.62 5.87 5.51
N ILE A 107 4.67 6.61 6.08
CA ILE A 107 3.25 6.23 6.03
C ILE A 107 2.68 6.21 4.60
N GLY A 108 3.15 7.08 3.70
CA GLY A 108 2.80 7.06 2.28
C GLY A 108 3.27 5.80 1.56
N GLY A 109 4.24 5.07 2.12
CA GLY A 109 4.69 3.78 1.62
C GLY A 109 3.92 2.57 2.16
N MET A 110 2.91 2.79 3.00
CA MET A 110 2.13 1.74 3.68
C MET A 110 0.66 1.75 3.28
N MET A 111 0.04 0.57 3.26
CA MET A 111 -1.40 0.39 2.99
C MET A 111 -1.97 -0.69 3.88
N ILE A 112 -3.30 -0.68 4.07
CA ILE A 112 -4.02 -1.72 4.77
C ILE A 112 -4.84 -2.60 3.81
N PHE A 113 -4.89 -3.90 4.10
CA PHE A 113 -5.78 -4.84 3.43
C PHE A 113 -6.40 -5.82 4.43
N PRO A 114 -7.54 -6.46 4.09
CA PRO A 114 -8.07 -7.59 4.85
C PRO A 114 -7.02 -8.68 5.11
N ARG A 115 -6.93 -9.11 6.37
CA ARG A 115 -5.90 -10.06 6.84
C ARG A 115 -6.40 -11.47 7.11
N ASN A 116 -7.72 -11.66 7.21
CA ASN A 116 -8.31 -12.97 7.48
C ASN A 116 -8.19 -13.86 6.24
N ARG A 117 -7.74 -15.10 6.39
CA ARG A 117 -7.77 -16.08 5.30
C ARG A 117 -9.20 -16.56 5.10
N ILE A 118 -9.66 -16.57 3.86
CA ILE A 118 -10.98 -17.10 3.47
C ILE A 118 -10.75 -18.41 2.72
N GLY A 119 -11.38 -19.49 3.19
CA GLY A 119 -11.22 -20.83 2.61
C GLY A 119 -9.78 -21.36 2.65
N ASN A 120 -8.99 -20.96 3.66
CA ASN A 120 -7.56 -21.28 3.79
C ASN A 120 -6.70 -20.86 2.57
N LYS A 121 -7.15 -19.90 1.76
CA LYS A 121 -6.37 -19.35 0.62
C LYS A 121 -5.48 -18.19 1.06
N HIS A 122 -4.61 -17.73 0.17
CA HIS A 122 -3.77 -16.55 0.39
C HIS A 122 -4.62 -15.29 0.58
N THR A 123 -4.18 -14.42 1.49
CA THR A 123 -4.66 -13.03 1.61
C THR A 123 -4.17 -12.18 0.44
N ILE A 124 -4.65 -10.94 0.31
CA ILE A 124 -4.18 -10.01 -0.73
C ILE A 124 -2.67 -9.76 -0.60
N ASN A 125 -2.18 -9.48 0.62
CA ASN A 125 -0.74 -9.28 0.90
C ASN A 125 0.08 -10.50 0.47
N GLN A 126 -0.36 -11.71 0.83
CA GLN A 126 0.33 -12.93 0.43
C GLN A 126 0.30 -13.16 -1.09
N ALA A 127 -0.85 -12.93 -1.72
CA ALA A 127 -1.02 -13.14 -3.15
C ALA A 127 -0.15 -12.18 -3.98
N ARG A 128 -0.07 -10.90 -3.60
CA ARG A 128 0.75 -9.92 -4.33
C ARG A 128 2.24 -10.29 -4.31
N GLY A 129 2.75 -10.79 -3.18
CA GLY A 129 4.19 -11.08 -3.00
C GLY A 129 4.63 -12.44 -3.50
N THR A 130 3.70 -13.39 -3.63
CA THR A 130 3.99 -14.73 -4.16
C THR A 130 3.70 -14.85 -5.67
N ASN A 131 2.97 -13.90 -6.25
CA ASN A 131 2.63 -13.92 -7.66
C ASN A 131 3.73 -13.27 -8.51
N LYS A 132 4.41 -14.05 -9.34
CA LYS A 132 5.51 -13.61 -10.22
C LYS A 132 5.11 -12.54 -11.27
N LYS A 133 3.81 -12.38 -11.53
CA LYS A 133 3.27 -11.34 -12.41
C LYS A 133 3.00 -10.03 -11.68
N ILE A 134 3.12 -10.01 -10.35
CA ILE A 134 2.90 -8.84 -9.50
C ILE A 134 4.19 -8.49 -8.74
N GLU A 135 4.87 -9.45 -8.11
CA GLU A 135 6.15 -9.26 -7.41
C GLU A 135 6.14 -8.11 -6.39
N ASP A 136 5.03 -7.97 -5.64
CA ASP A 136 4.77 -6.84 -4.73
C ASP A 136 4.76 -5.44 -5.38
N ARG A 137 4.76 -5.34 -6.71
CA ARG A 137 4.62 -4.04 -7.39
C ARG A 137 3.20 -3.52 -7.23
N PHE A 138 3.09 -2.34 -6.62
CA PHE A 138 1.78 -1.78 -6.28
C PHE A 138 1.06 -1.16 -7.48
N ASP A 139 1.76 -0.65 -8.49
CA ASP A 139 1.16 -0.22 -9.76
C ASP A 139 0.43 -1.40 -10.45
N LEU A 140 1.05 -2.58 -10.48
CA LEU A 140 0.41 -3.81 -10.99
C LEU A 140 -0.73 -4.31 -10.10
N THR A 141 -0.61 -4.14 -8.78
CA THR A 141 -1.68 -4.46 -7.83
C THR A 141 -2.88 -3.52 -8.00
N LEU A 142 -2.64 -2.23 -8.20
CA LEU A 142 -3.67 -1.23 -8.42
C LEU A 142 -4.39 -1.47 -9.75
N GLU A 143 -3.68 -1.84 -10.81
CA GLU A 143 -4.31 -2.23 -12.08
C GLU A 143 -5.20 -3.48 -11.91
N ALA A 144 -4.77 -4.45 -11.11
CA ALA A 144 -5.61 -5.61 -10.79
C ALA A 144 -6.88 -5.21 -10.02
N ILE A 145 -6.79 -4.25 -9.10
CA ILE A 145 -7.93 -3.67 -8.37
C ILE A 145 -8.84 -2.89 -9.32
N ARG A 146 -8.28 -2.07 -10.23
CA ARG A 146 -9.05 -1.34 -11.26
C ARG A 146 -9.89 -2.30 -12.10
N ARG A 147 -9.28 -3.39 -12.57
CA ARG A 147 -9.99 -4.44 -13.32
C ARG A 147 -11.04 -5.14 -12.48
N HIS A 148 -10.82 -5.34 -11.19
CA HIS A 148 -11.82 -5.93 -10.29
C HIS A 148 -13.12 -5.11 -10.28
N TYR A 149 -13.04 -3.78 -10.12
CA TYR A 149 -14.22 -2.91 -10.20
C TYR A 149 -14.90 -2.90 -11.57
N GLN A 150 -14.15 -3.19 -12.65
CA GLN A 150 -14.68 -3.30 -14.00
C GLN A 150 -15.17 -4.71 -14.38
N GLY A 151 -15.12 -5.67 -13.45
CA GLY A 151 -15.46 -7.08 -13.73
C GLY A 151 -14.46 -7.80 -14.66
N GLY A 152 -13.25 -7.25 -14.83
CA GLY A 152 -12.19 -7.79 -15.66
C GLY A 152 -11.30 -8.83 -14.99
N VAL A 153 -10.30 -9.32 -15.74
CA VAL A 153 -9.38 -10.37 -15.29
C VAL A 153 -7.96 -9.86 -15.05
N SER A 154 -7.31 -10.41 -14.03
CA SER A 154 -5.94 -10.10 -13.63
C SER A 154 -5.31 -11.31 -12.90
N PRO A 155 -4.00 -11.29 -12.64
CA PRO A 155 -3.36 -12.31 -11.80
C PRO A 155 -3.88 -12.38 -10.36
N LEU A 156 -4.67 -11.38 -9.91
CA LEU A 156 -5.26 -11.31 -8.58
C LEU A 156 -6.79 -11.50 -8.58
N THR A 157 -7.43 -11.82 -9.72
CA THR A 157 -8.90 -11.94 -9.82
C THR A 157 -9.52 -12.77 -8.69
N ASP A 158 -9.06 -14.01 -8.51
CA ASP A 158 -9.63 -14.90 -7.50
C ASP A 158 -9.43 -14.40 -6.08
N VAL A 159 -8.32 -13.69 -5.79
CA VAL A 159 -8.07 -13.18 -4.44
C VAL A 159 -8.90 -11.93 -4.18
N LEU A 160 -9.01 -11.02 -5.14
CA LEU A 160 -9.81 -9.81 -4.99
C LEU A 160 -11.30 -10.16 -4.86
N ALA A 161 -11.80 -11.10 -5.67
CA ALA A 161 -13.17 -11.59 -5.58
C ALA A 161 -13.52 -12.25 -4.23
N ARG A 162 -12.55 -12.82 -3.52
CA ARG A 162 -12.79 -13.35 -2.15
C ARG A 162 -13.02 -12.27 -1.11
N TYR A 163 -12.53 -11.06 -1.36
CA TYR A 163 -12.67 -9.91 -0.47
C TYR A 163 -13.52 -8.82 -1.12
N SER A 164 -14.50 -9.20 -1.96
CA SER A 164 -15.38 -8.22 -2.64
C SER A 164 -16.12 -7.37 -1.63
N ASP A 165 -16.53 -7.94 -0.48
CA ASP A 165 -17.16 -7.23 0.63
C ASP A 165 -16.34 -6.02 1.13
N PHE A 166 -15.00 -6.11 1.10
CA PHE A 166 -14.11 -5.00 1.43
C PHE A 166 -14.05 -3.97 0.31
N PHE A 167 -14.00 -4.39 -0.97
CA PHE A 167 -13.96 -3.47 -2.10
C PHE A 167 -15.31 -2.75 -2.31
N ASP A 168 -16.43 -3.42 -2.02
CA ASP A 168 -17.78 -2.86 -2.10
C ASP A 168 -17.97 -1.66 -1.14
N LEU A 169 -17.17 -1.56 -0.07
CA LEU A 169 -17.17 -0.40 0.84
C LEU A 169 -16.88 0.93 0.12
N PHE A 170 -16.11 0.86 -0.97
CA PHE A 170 -15.66 2.04 -1.70
C PHE A 170 -16.53 2.35 -2.91
N VAL A 171 -17.52 1.52 -3.25
CA VAL A 171 -18.46 1.68 -4.38
C VAL A 171 -17.80 1.53 -5.76
N ASP A 172 -16.73 2.27 -6.05
CA ASP A 172 -16.04 2.25 -7.33
C ASP A 172 -14.52 2.48 -7.19
N PHE A 173 -13.80 2.34 -8.31
CA PHE A 173 -12.35 2.47 -8.35
C PHE A 173 -11.86 3.88 -8.00
N GLN A 174 -12.54 4.92 -8.49
CA GLN A 174 -12.17 6.30 -8.20
C GLN A 174 -12.24 6.57 -6.70
N SER A 175 -13.35 6.19 -6.08
CA SER A 175 -13.58 6.33 -4.66
C SER A 175 -12.60 5.51 -3.80
N TYR A 176 -12.17 4.33 -4.28
CA TYR A 176 -11.08 3.56 -3.66
C TYR A 176 -9.74 4.31 -3.72
N VAL A 177 -9.40 4.86 -4.89
CA VAL A 177 -8.19 5.66 -5.10
C VAL A 177 -8.20 6.90 -4.19
N ASP A 178 -9.33 7.59 -4.12
CA ASP A 178 -9.49 8.79 -3.30
C ASP A 178 -9.41 8.48 -1.81
N PHE A 179 -10.05 7.41 -1.36
CA PHE A 179 -10.01 6.99 0.03
C PHE A 179 -8.57 6.71 0.50
N PHE A 180 -7.73 6.11 -0.35
CA PHE A 180 -6.36 5.73 0.02
C PHE A 180 -5.26 6.70 -0.43
N TYR A 181 -5.62 7.87 -0.97
CA TYR A 181 -4.66 8.87 -1.46
C TYR A 181 -3.75 8.32 -2.56
N LEU A 182 -4.33 7.67 -3.58
CA LEU A 182 -3.60 7.00 -4.66
C LEU A 182 -3.67 7.74 -6.01
N GLN A 183 -4.15 8.98 -6.03
CA GLN A 183 -4.41 9.74 -7.27
C GLN A 183 -3.16 9.88 -8.15
N ASP A 184 -1.98 9.97 -7.53
CA ASP A 184 -0.71 10.10 -8.23
C ASP A 184 -0.27 8.79 -8.96
N LEU A 185 -1.05 7.71 -8.83
CA LEU A 185 -0.88 6.44 -9.57
C LEU A 185 -1.88 6.24 -10.70
N VAL A 186 -2.75 7.20 -10.98
CA VAL A 186 -3.74 7.09 -12.06
C VAL A 186 -3.70 8.30 -12.97
N GLU A 187 -4.23 8.14 -14.18
CA GLU A 187 -4.55 9.29 -15.03
C GLU A 187 -5.65 10.16 -14.40
N ASP A 188 -5.74 11.41 -14.80
CA ASP A 188 -6.63 12.40 -14.18
C ASP A 188 -8.12 12.02 -14.26
N ASP A 189 -8.48 11.20 -15.27
CA ASP A 189 -9.81 10.64 -15.49
C ASP A 189 -10.04 9.27 -14.82
N TYR A 190 -9.05 8.78 -14.06
CA TYR A 190 -9.04 7.47 -13.40
C TYR A 190 -9.16 6.26 -14.36
N ALA A 191 -9.03 6.47 -15.68
CA ALA A 191 -9.25 5.42 -16.67
C ALA A 191 -8.14 4.36 -16.67
N SER A 192 -6.90 4.76 -16.37
CA SER A 192 -5.74 3.87 -16.33
C SER A 192 -4.77 4.18 -15.20
N VAL A 193 -3.99 3.17 -14.83
CA VAL A 193 -2.90 3.27 -13.85
C VAL A 193 -1.61 3.73 -14.52
N LYS A 194 -0.88 4.61 -13.86
CA LYS A 194 0.49 5.03 -14.19
C LYS A 194 1.48 3.97 -13.71
N PHE A 195 2.12 3.27 -14.63
CA PHE A 195 3.03 2.18 -14.30
C PHE A 195 4.47 2.66 -14.05
N PHE A 196 5.15 2.03 -13.10
CA PHE A 196 6.54 2.32 -12.75
C PHE A 196 7.56 1.67 -13.71
N ALA A 197 7.09 0.83 -14.61
CA ALA A 197 7.86 0.22 -15.69
C ALA A 197 6.90 -0.19 -16.82
N PRO A 198 7.39 -0.46 -18.04
CA PRO A 198 6.54 -0.88 -19.16
C PRO A 198 5.57 -1.99 -18.77
N PHE A 199 4.29 -1.80 -19.08
CA PHE A 199 3.22 -2.73 -18.76
C PHE A 199 2.77 -3.46 -20.03
N ASP A 200 2.71 -4.80 -19.94
CA ASP A 200 2.36 -5.67 -21.04
C ASP A 200 1.20 -6.61 -20.66
N ASP A 201 0.12 -6.07 -20.11
CA ASP A 201 -1.10 -6.81 -19.77
C ASP A 201 -0.84 -8.07 -18.89
N PHE A 202 0.06 -7.94 -17.91
CA PHE A 202 0.49 -9.06 -17.05
C PHE A 202 1.07 -10.28 -17.79
N ARG A 203 1.52 -10.11 -19.05
CA ARG A 203 2.15 -11.18 -19.84
C ARG A 203 3.62 -11.36 -19.50
N THR A 204 4.31 -10.27 -19.17
CA THR A 204 5.72 -10.24 -18.84
C THR A 204 5.99 -10.36 -17.34
N SER A 205 7.26 -10.65 -17.00
CA SER A 205 7.74 -10.66 -15.62
C SER A 205 7.61 -9.27 -14.98
N ALA A 206 7.16 -9.22 -13.73
CA ALA A 206 7.10 -7.96 -12.98
C ALA A 206 8.49 -7.46 -12.52
N LEU A 207 9.51 -8.31 -12.56
CA LEU A 207 10.90 -7.94 -12.26
C LEU A 207 11.46 -6.93 -13.26
N ILE A 208 12.28 -6.01 -12.76
CA ILE A 208 12.92 -4.98 -13.58
C ILE A 208 14.22 -5.54 -14.19
N PRO A 209 14.38 -5.54 -15.53
CA PRO A 209 15.38 -6.36 -16.20
C PRO A 209 16.83 -5.87 -16.06
N ASP A 210 17.03 -4.57 -15.88
CA ASP A 210 18.35 -3.94 -15.90
C ASP A 210 18.43 -2.71 -14.98
N ILE A 211 19.64 -2.20 -14.80
CA ILE A 211 19.93 -1.08 -13.89
C ILE A 211 19.30 0.25 -14.34
N GLU A 212 19.24 0.53 -15.64
CA GLU A 212 18.67 1.78 -16.15
C GLU A 212 17.15 1.76 -16.01
N SER A 213 16.51 0.63 -16.32
CA SER A 213 15.09 0.40 -16.04
C SER A 213 14.79 0.49 -14.54
N TYR A 214 15.66 -0.03 -13.67
CA TYR A 214 15.48 0.04 -12.22
C TYR A 214 15.62 1.47 -11.67
N LYS A 215 16.56 2.26 -12.18
CA LYS A 215 16.69 3.68 -11.81
C LYS A 215 15.40 4.46 -12.14
N LYS A 216 14.81 4.22 -13.32
CA LYS A 216 13.52 4.82 -13.71
C LYS A 216 12.38 4.37 -12.79
N TYR A 217 12.27 3.06 -12.55
CA TYR A 217 11.30 2.50 -11.61
C TYR A 217 11.41 3.12 -10.22
N ARG A 218 12.64 3.22 -9.69
CA ARG A 218 12.92 3.83 -8.39
C ARG A 218 12.51 5.30 -8.36
N ALA A 219 12.82 6.07 -9.40
CA ALA A 219 12.46 7.49 -9.48
C ALA A 219 10.94 7.66 -9.44
N LEU A 220 10.20 6.96 -10.30
CA LEU A 220 8.72 7.04 -10.32
C LEU A 220 8.08 6.58 -9.01
N THR A 221 8.66 5.55 -8.38
CA THR A 221 8.20 5.07 -7.07
C THR A 221 8.43 6.11 -5.98
N LEU A 222 9.56 6.81 -6.02
CA LEU A 222 9.89 7.90 -5.10
C LEU A 222 8.97 9.11 -5.31
N ASP A 223 8.71 9.49 -6.56
CA ASP A 223 7.79 10.58 -6.89
C ASP A 223 6.38 10.29 -6.34
N PHE A 224 5.88 9.07 -6.54
CA PHE A 224 4.61 8.63 -5.97
C PHE A 224 4.57 8.73 -4.44
N VAL A 225 5.54 8.12 -3.74
CA VAL A 225 5.50 8.09 -2.27
C VAL A 225 5.62 9.50 -1.67
N ASN A 226 6.40 10.37 -2.31
CA ASN A 226 6.52 11.77 -1.90
C ASN A 226 5.20 12.52 -2.10
N ALA A 227 4.59 12.43 -3.29
CA ALA A 227 3.30 13.08 -3.56
C ALA A 227 2.18 12.59 -2.62
N ARG A 228 2.15 11.27 -2.34
CA ARG A 228 1.21 10.68 -1.39
C ARG A 228 1.44 11.17 0.03
N ASN A 229 2.70 11.28 0.47
CA ASN A 229 3.06 11.85 1.76
C ASN A 229 2.65 13.32 1.86
N GLU A 230 2.88 14.14 0.83
CA GLU A 230 2.44 15.54 0.80
C GLU A 230 0.91 15.66 0.93
N ARG A 231 0.16 14.79 0.25
CA ARG A 231 -1.31 14.73 0.37
C ARG A 231 -1.74 14.37 1.80
N ILE A 232 -1.15 13.33 2.38
CA ILE A 232 -1.40 12.94 3.77
C ILE A 232 -1.05 14.08 4.74
N GLY A 233 0.09 14.74 4.54
CA GLY A 233 0.57 15.85 5.37
C GLY A 233 -0.35 17.07 5.32
N ARG A 234 -0.90 17.42 4.15
CA ARG A 234 -1.88 18.51 4.03
C ARG A 234 -3.17 18.22 4.80
N GLU A 235 -3.61 16.97 4.83
CA GLU A 235 -4.86 16.60 5.49
C GLU A 235 -4.71 16.25 6.97
N HIS A 236 -3.53 15.79 7.40
CA HIS A 236 -3.33 15.20 8.75
C HIS A 236 -2.01 15.59 9.43
N GLY A 237 -1.19 16.44 8.81
CA GLY A 237 0.08 16.91 9.35
C GLY A 237 -0.02 18.05 10.36
N SER A 238 1.10 18.36 11.02
CA SER A 238 1.28 19.62 11.75
C SER A 238 1.33 20.75 10.72
N VAL A 239 0.48 21.77 10.89
CA VAL A 239 0.76 23.07 10.27
C VAL A 239 1.93 23.64 11.07
N ASN A 240 3.15 23.50 10.54
CA ASN A 240 4.24 24.36 10.95
C ASN A 240 4.12 25.61 10.07
N GLU A 241 3.55 26.68 10.64
CA GLU A 241 3.84 28.06 10.20
C GLU A 241 5.29 28.43 10.56
#